data_AF-A0A936JJ15-F1
#
_entry.id   AF-A0A936JJ15-F1
#
_cell.length_a   1.000
_cell.length_b   1.000
_cell.length_c   1.000
_cell.angle_alpha   90.00
_cell.angle_beta   90.00
_cell.angle_gamma   90.00
#
_symmetry.space_group_name_H-M   'P 1'
#
loop_
_entity.id
_entity.type
_entity.pdbx_description
1 polymer ?
#
loop_
_entity_poly.entity_id
_entity_poly.type
_entity_poly.pdbx_seq_one_letter_code
_entity_poly.pdbx_strand_id
1 'polypeptide(L)'
;MEQLNKLYVQKLDDIAATIEQSDALATYLEEEDQESYKALVDEIEPTILDLYQEVSVKEPLQLVSLELALLDDRFEGLFMPKLLGFAILRGEIDSQYRYVRTQEHLKTVLSAICTNSNFELIKNRIGQAIQICFALSSDIWVTNFIDSVTTKKVKAYLLSQKLEKYRVAKDREIGYNIFKKQYHNYHFHTSEFPKNQPELIMQFASLQSFLLERIKINDYNANFLGKLLDCLANKDLVGTQEHISLLGIIINYFDLGANDFKKAASLIETTYKANTKFEAQYFEFLEGILGSTLPFDSQCDSRAFKIFDNANYGNVYKYYQIMASIASRGVAHEDSIEAIRLFYSQYEGLSTINECVRLNIYRFFQGFMSGLNVGDYLDYFEINRYIVIYIDGFNNEHFNQKIKEISEKYTNKCLKVYTDKRSKEYQEIKKFIATHFVEMGFMKEKEVTEMFKTKRKKLA
;
A
#
# COMPACT_ATOMS: atom_id res chain seq x y z
N MET A 1 17.41 -8.30 12.62
CA MET A 1 17.81 -6.97 12.11
C MET A 1 19.22 -6.97 11.53
N GLU A 2 19.42 -6.26 10.42
CA GLU A 2 20.75 -6.09 9.82
C GLU A 2 21.55 -5.00 10.53
N GLN A 3 22.87 -5.18 10.65
CA GLN A 3 23.73 -4.15 11.22
C GLN A 3 23.80 -2.93 10.30
N LEU A 4 23.86 -1.74 10.91
CA LEU A 4 24.02 -0.50 10.18
C LEU A 4 25.38 -0.45 9.47
N ASN A 5 25.37 -0.12 8.19
CA ASN A 5 26.60 0.05 7.41
C ASN A 5 27.50 1.11 8.05
N LYS A 6 28.81 0.86 8.09
CA LYS A 6 29.82 1.78 8.64
C LYS A 6 29.74 3.18 8.04
N LEU A 7 29.34 3.31 6.77
CA LEU A 7 29.15 4.60 6.12
C LEU A 7 28.03 5.42 6.79
N TYR A 8 26.92 4.78 7.18
CA TYR A 8 25.82 5.46 7.87
C TYR A 8 26.16 5.74 9.34
N VAL A 9 26.96 4.87 9.98
CA VAL A 9 27.52 5.14 11.31
C VAL A 9 28.39 6.40 11.29
N GLN A 10 29.29 6.52 10.31
CA GLN A 10 30.13 7.72 10.15
C GLN A 10 29.29 8.98 9.94
N LYS A 11 28.26 8.93 9.07
CA LYS A 11 27.35 10.07 8.88
C LYS A 11 26.60 10.44 10.16
N LEU A 12 26.20 9.47 10.99
CA LEU A 12 25.59 9.74 12.28
C LEU A 12 26.57 10.41 13.25
N ASP A 13 27.82 9.97 13.28
CA ASP A 13 28.87 10.58 14.10
C ASP A 13 29.18 12.01 13.62
N ASP A 14 29.18 12.27 12.31
CA ASP A 14 29.33 13.62 11.73
C ASP A 14 28.17 14.54 12.14
N ILE A 15 26.93 14.02 12.12
CA ILE A 15 25.75 14.77 12.59
C ILE A 15 25.85 15.06 14.08
N ALA A 16 26.25 14.07 14.90
CA ALA A 16 26.43 14.28 16.34
C ALA A 16 27.50 15.34 16.63
N ALA A 17 28.63 15.32 15.91
CA ALA A 17 29.67 16.34 16.02
C ALA A 17 29.16 17.73 15.59
N THR A 18 28.28 17.80 14.58
CA THR A 18 27.66 19.05 14.14
C THR A 18 26.71 19.61 15.21
N ILE A 19 25.95 18.75 15.89
CA ILE A 19 25.09 19.13 17.00
C ILE A 19 25.92 19.70 18.16
N GLU A 20 26.98 19.00 18.56
CA GLU A 20 27.89 19.44 19.63
C GLU A 20 28.54 20.80 19.35
N GLN A 21 28.78 21.12 18.07
CA GLN A 21 29.40 22.38 17.64
C GLN A 21 28.40 23.47 17.24
N SER A 22 27.09 23.19 17.28
CA SER A 22 26.06 24.12 16.82
C SER A 22 25.85 25.25 17.83
N ASP A 23 25.87 26.50 17.34
CA ASP A 23 25.53 27.68 18.13
C ASP A 23 24.09 27.62 18.68
N ALA A 24 23.18 26.91 17.98
CA ALA A 24 21.81 26.69 18.44
C ALA A 24 21.76 25.77 19.66
N LEU A 25 22.63 24.76 19.74
CA LEU A 25 22.74 23.93 20.94
C LEU A 25 23.32 24.73 22.10
N ALA A 26 24.37 25.52 21.87
CA ALA A 26 24.94 26.37 22.90
C ALA A 26 23.89 27.35 23.47
N THR A 27 23.11 27.97 22.60
CA THR A 27 22.01 28.87 22.98
C THR A 27 20.94 28.12 23.80
N TYR A 28 20.54 26.93 23.36
CA TYR A 28 19.59 26.10 24.09
C TYR A 28 20.10 25.69 25.48
N LEU A 29 21.39 25.35 25.61
CA LEU A 29 22.00 25.01 26.90
C LEU A 29 22.09 26.21 27.85
N GLU A 30 22.10 27.44 27.34
CA GLU A 30 22.08 28.67 28.15
C GLU A 30 20.66 29.10 28.54
N GLU A 31 19.71 29.05 27.61
CA GLU A 31 18.35 29.56 27.80
C GLU A 31 17.35 28.51 28.34
N GLU A 32 17.57 27.24 28.03
CA GLU A 32 16.72 26.07 28.38
C GLU A 32 15.22 26.28 28.08
N ASP A 33 14.89 27.03 27.02
CA ASP A 33 13.52 27.38 26.68
C ASP A 33 12.98 26.66 25.42
N GLN A 34 11.70 26.87 25.13
CA GLN A 34 11.04 26.20 24.00
C GLN A 34 11.43 26.79 22.64
N GLU A 35 11.84 28.06 22.59
CA GLU A 35 12.15 28.74 21.33
C GLU A 35 13.53 28.34 20.83
N SER A 36 14.52 28.33 21.72
CA SER A 36 15.88 27.84 21.46
C SER A 36 15.89 26.35 21.06
N TYR A 37 15.14 25.48 21.74
CA TYR A 37 15.01 24.08 21.34
C TYR A 37 14.36 23.91 19.97
N LYS A 38 13.37 24.77 19.64
CA LYS A 38 12.73 24.73 18.33
C LYS A 38 13.69 25.15 17.22
N ALA A 39 14.53 26.15 17.47
CA ALA A 39 15.57 26.55 16.52
C ALA A 39 16.55 25.38 16.24
N LEU A 40 16.99 24.67 17.29
CA LEU A 40 17.83 23.49 17.15
C LEU A 40 17.15 22.37 16.34
N VAL A 41 15.85 22.15 16.57
CA VAL A 41 15.05 21.20 15.80
C VAL A 41 14.99 21.59 14.31
N ASP A 42 14.69 22.86 14.02
CA ASP A 42 14.53 23.33 12.64
C ASP A 42 15.86 23.29 11.86
N GLU A 43 17.00 23.42 12.54
CA GLU A 43 18.34 23.32 11.95
C GLU A 43 18.79 21.88 11.67
N ILE A 44 18.65 20.98 12.64
CA ILE A 44 19.29 19.65 12.60
C ILE A 44 18.37 18.55 12.07
N GLU A 45 17.07 18.61 12.38
CA GLU A 45 16.12 17.55 12.01
C GLU A 45 16.06 17.26 10.49
N PRO A 46 16.16 18.26 9.59
CA PRO A 46 16.23 18.02 8.15
C PRO A 46 17.40 17.11 7.75
N THR A 47 18.59 17.32 8.33
CA THR A 47 19.79 16.52 8.01
C THR A 47 19.64 15.06 8.46
N ILE A 48 19.06 14.83 9.64
CA ILE A 48 18.74 13.48 10.13
C ILE A 48 17.70 12.83 9.21
N LEU A 49 16.69 13.59 8.79
CA LEU A 49 15.64 13.10 7.91
C LEU A 49 16.20 12.70 6.53
N ASP A 50 17.12 13.47 5.96
CA ASP A 50 17.75 13.17 4.67
C ASP A 50 18.56 11.86 4.76
N LEU A 51 19.33 11.67 5.82
CA LEU A 51 20.02 10.40 6.10
C LEU A 51 19.02 9.25 6.25
N TYR A 52 17.93 9.47 6.98
CA TYR A 52 16.89 8.48 7.18
C TYR A 52 16.24 8.05 5.86
N GLN A 53 15.89 9.00 4.98
CA GLN A 53 15.32 8.70 3.67
C GLN A 53 16.35 8.04 2.74
N GLU A 54 17.63 8.40 2.84
CA GLU A 54 18.68 7.69 2.09
C GLU A 54 18.75 6.21 2.50
N VAL A 55 18.73 5.91 3.80
CA VAL A 55 18.76 4.53 4.29
C VAL A 55 17.47 3.80 3.95
N SER A 56 16.31 4.45 4.07
CA SER A 56 15.03 3.82 3.75
C SER A 56 14.92 3.41 2.29
N VAL A 57 15.52 4.19 1.38
CA VAL A 57 15.55 3.89 -0.05
C VAL A 57 16.60 2.83 -0.36
N LYS A 58 17.85 3.04 0.07
CA LYS A 58 19.00 2.22 -0.35
C LYS A 58 19.21 0.95 0.47
N GLU A 59 18.94 0.98 1.78
CA GLU A 59 19.16 -0.13 2.72
C GLU A 59 18.04 -0.25 3.77
N PRO A 60 16.77 -0.44 3.35
CA PRO A 60 15.61 -0.42 4.26
C PRO A 60 15.69 -1.42 5.42
N LEU A 61 16.42 -2.53 5.26
CA LEU A 61 16.57 -3.56 6.32
C LEU A 61 17.42 -3.08 7.51
N GLN A 62 18.15 -1.97 7.34
CA GLN A 62 18.99 -1.36 8.39
C GLN A 62 18.25 -0.25 9.16
N LEU A 63 17.01 0.09 8.78
CA LEU A 63 16.27 1.20 9.38
C LEU A 63 16.12 1.07 10.90
N VAL A 64 15.74 -0.11 11.41
CA VAL A 64 15.59 -0.26 12.87
C VAL A 64 16.93 -0.03 13.58
N SER A 65 18.05 -0.46 13.01
CA SER A 65 19.37 -0.22 13.60
C SER A 65 19.79 1.25 13.54
N LEU A 66 19.44 1.98 12.47
CA LEU A 66 19.60 3.44 12.40
C LEU A 66 18.77 4.13 13.50
N GLU A 67 17.53 3.70 13.68
CA GLU A 67 16.62 4.29 14.66
C GLU A 67 17.08 4.08 16.08
N LEU A 68 17.56 2.87 16.41
CA LEU A 68 18.16 2.59 17.71
C LEU A 68 19.40 3.43 17.97
N ALA A 69 20.22 3.70 16.96
CA ALA A 69 21.39 4.58 17.08
C ALA A 69 20.98 6.05 17.32
N LEU A 70 19.87 6.51 16.71
CA LEU A 70 19.31 7.84 16.92
C LEU A 70 18.63 8.03 18.30
N LEU A 71 18.50 6.98 19.11
CA LEU A 71 18.03 7.08 20.49
C LEU A 71 19.12 7.51 21.48
N ASP A 72 20.37 7.59 21.02
CA ASP A 72 21.52 8.04 21.80
C ASP A 72 21.34 9.51 22.26
N ASP A 73 21.78 9.80 23.48
CA ASP A 73 21.63 11.13 24.09
C ASP A 73 22.35 12.23 23.30
N ARG A 74 23.39 11.88 22.50
CA ARG A 74 24.09 12.80 21.58
C ARG A 74 23.18 13.50 20.56
N PHE A 75 21.98 12.96 20.32
CA PHE A 75 21.00 13.56 19.40
C PHE A 75 19.92 14.39 20.11
N GLU A 76 20.04 14.62 21.43
CA GLU A 76 19.18 15.51 22.24
C GLU A 76 17.66 15.21 22.12
N GLY A 77 17.32 13.99 21.71
CA GLY A 77 15.95 13.55 21.44
C GLY A 77 15.27 14.23 20.25
N LEU A 78 16.00 14.95 19.40
CA LEU A 78 15.46 15.81 18.33
C LEU A 78 14.54 15.06 17.35
N PHE A 79 14.97 13.87 16.93
CA PHE A 79 14.25 13.06 15.93
C PHE A 79 13.27 12.04 16.55
N MET A 80 13.31 11.83 17.87
CA MET A 80 12.49 10.81 18.55
C MET A 80 10.97 10.93 18.30
N PRO A 81 10.37 12.14 18.19
CA PRO A 81 8.95 12.26 17.84
C PRO A 81 8.58 11.59 16.52
N LYS A 82 9.43 11.70 15.49
CA LYS A 82 9.21 11.06 14.19
C LYS A 82 9.42 9.56 14.27
N LEU A 83 10.46 9.11 14.98
CA LEU A 83 10.72 7.69 15.21
C LEU A 83 9.56 6.99 15.88
N LEU A 84 8.95 7.63 16.89
CA LEU A 84 7.76 7.10 17.54
C LEU A 84 6.61 6.96 16.55
N GLY A 85 6.36 7.96 15.72
CA GLY A 85 5.35 7.90 14.66
C GLY A 85 5.58 6.75 13.68
N PHE A 86 6.82 6.58 13.21
CA PHE A 86 7.19 5.48 12.33
C PHE A 86 7.02 4.10 12.98
N ALA A 87 7.37 3.97 14.26
CA ALA A 87 7.23 2.71 15.00
C ALA A 87 5.75 2.36 15.24
N ILE A 88 4.89 3.36 15.49
CA ILE A 88 3.44 3.15 15.61
C ILE A 88 2.86 2.66 14.28
N LEU A 89 3.17 3.34 13.18
CA LEU A 89 2.58 3.05 11.86
C LEU A 89 3.11 1.76 11.21
N ARG A 90 4.23 1.22 11.69
CA ARG A 90 4.74 -0.11 11.27
C ARG A 90 3.98 -1.28 11.89
N GLY A 91 3.16 -1.03 12.90
CA GLY A 91 2.39 -2.07 13.57
C GLY A 91 1.30 -2.67 12.70
N GLU A 92 1.16 -3.99 12.79
CA GLU A 92 0.04 -4.70 12.20
C GLU A 92 -1.22 -4.48 13.05
N ILE A 93 -2.29 -4.00 12.40
CA ILE A 93 -3.58 -3.71 13.03
C ILE A 93 -4.66 -4.66 12.52
N ASP A 94 -5.54 -5.09 13.43
CA ASP A 94 -6.69 -5.92 13.11
C ASP A 94 -7.91 -5.09 12.64
N SER A 95 -9.04 -5.78 12.38
CA SER A 95 -10.30 -5.14 11.99
C SER A 95 -10.90 -4.21 13.07
N GLN A 96 -10.45 -4.32 14.31
CA GLN A 96 -10.85 -3.45 15.41
C GLN A 96 -9.87 -2.29 15.64
N TYR A 97 -8.88 -2.11 14.75
CA TYR A 97 -7.80 -1.14 14.91
C TYR A 97 -7.08 -1.34 16.26
N ARG A 98 -6.73 -2.59 16.58
CA ARG A 98 -5.82 -2.95 17.66
C ARG A 98 -4.59 -3.63 17.08
N TYR A 99 -3.45 -3.49 17.74
CA TYR A 99 -2.27 -4.23 17.34
C TYR A 99 -2.49 -5.72 17.52
N VAL A 100 -2.21 -6.48 16.46
CA VAL A 100 -2.25 -7.96 16.49
C VAL A 100 -1.18 -8.49 17.46
N ARG A 101 -0.04 -7.79 17.52
CA ARG A 101 1.10 -8.17 18.37
C ARG A 101 1.79 -6.97 19.00
N THR A 102 2.44 -7.21 20.12
CA THR A 102 3.32 -6.23 20.75
C THR A 102 4.59 -6.04 19.92
N GLN A 103 5.01 -4.79 19.77
CA GLN A 103 6.20 -4.43 19.00
C GLN A 103 7.33 -4.05 19.95
N GLU A 104 8.44 -4.80 19.93
CA GLU A 104 9.59 -4.51 20.80
C GLU A 104 10.22 -3.16 20.44
N HIS A 105 10.41 -2.87 19.16
CA HIS A 105 10.98 -1.61 18.70
C HIS A 105 10.18 -0.39 19.19
N LEU A 106 8.83 -0.43 19.12
CA LEU A 106 7.95 0.61 19.65
C LEU A 106 8.15 0.83 21.15
N LYS A 107 8.27 -0.26 21.91
CA LYS A 107 8.53 -0.19 23.35
C LYS A 107 9.88 0.47 23.62
N THR A 108 10.93 0.10 22.89
CA THR A 108 12.28 0.67 23.04
C THR A 108 12.29 2.17 22.76
N VAL A 109 11.69 2.62 21.64
CA VAL A 109 11.60 4.05 21.31
C VAL A 109 10.82 4.82 22.37
N LEU A 110 9.66 4.30 22.81
CA LEU A 110 8.84 4.97 23.82
C LEU A 110 9.54 5.02 25.19
N SER A 111 10.25 3.95 25.57
CA SER A 111 11.07 3.93 26.79
C SER A 111 12.20 4.95 26.73
N ALA A 112 12.93 5.04 25.62
CA ALA A 112 13.99 6.03 25.43
C ALA A 112 13.48 7.46 25.56
N ILE A 113 12.32 7.77 24.94
CA ILE A 113 11.66 9.07 25.09
C ILE A 113 11.34 9.36 26.56
N CYS A 114 10.81 8.38 27.29
CA CYS A 114 10.42 8.55 28.70
C CYS A 114 11.59 8.75 29.66
N THR A 115 12.80 8.32 29.26
CA THR A 115 14.04 8.49 30.05
C THR A 115 14.91 9.65 29.59
N ASN A 116 14.58 10.29 28.46
CA ASN A 116 15.37 11.37 27.88
C ASN A 116 15.32 12.65 28.75
N SER A 117 16.44 13.36 28.82
CA SER A 117 16.60 14.62 29.55
C SER A 117 15.62 15.71 29.08
N ASN A 118 15.36 15.79 27.77
CA ASN A 118 14.52 16.80 27.14
C ASN A 118 13.03 16.40 27.07
N PHE A 119 12.58 15.45 27.89
CA PHE A 119 11.19 14.94 27.87
C PHE A 119 10.15 16.06 27.96
N GLU A 120 10.38 17.10 28.76
CA GLU A 120 9.44 18.22 28.93
C GLU A 120 9.22 19.04 27.64
N LEU A 121 10.15 18.98 26.69
CA LEU A 121 10.03 19.60 25.37
C LEU A 121 9.46 18.60 24.36
N ILE A 122 9.95 17.37 24.38
CA ILE A 122 9.50 16.28 23.49
C ILE A 122 8.00 15.98 23.70
N LYS A 123 7.51 16.03 24.95
CA LYS A 123 6.10 15.77 25.29
C LYS A 123 5.11 16.67 24.52
N ASN A 124 5.53 17.86 24.10
CA ASN A 124 4.70 18.80 23.35
C ASN A 124 4.48 18.35 21.89
N ARG A 125 5.33 17.45 21.38
CA ARG A 125 5.32 16.95 19.99
C ARG A 125 4.75 15.54 19.84
N ILE A 126 4.73 14.75 20.92
CA ILE A 126 4.37 13.31 20.88
C ILE A 126 2.96 12.98 21.40
N GLY A 127 2.20 13.96 21.89
CA GLY A 127 0.91 13.71 22.54
C GLY A 127 -0.06 12.90 21.67
N GLN A 128 -0.27 13.31 20.42
CA GLN A 128 -1.11 12.57 19.47
C GLN A 128 -0.54 11.17 19.19
N ALA A 129 0.79 11.04 19.04
CA ALA A 129 1.42 9.76 18.78
C ALA A 129 1.16 8.77 19.93
N ILE A 130 1.31 9.19 21.18
CA ILE A 130 1.03 8.34 22.36
C ILE A 130 -0.46 7.99 22.45
N GLN A 131 -1.35 8.95 22.19
CA GLN A 131 -2.79 8.70 22.18
C GLN A 131 -3.16 7.58 21.19
N ILE A 132 -2.62 7.64 19.97
CA ILE A 132 -2.83 6.60 18.96
C ILE A 132 -2.14 5.31 19.36
N CYS A 133 -0.90 5.35 19.85
CA CYS A 133 -0.18 4.18 20.34
C CYS A 133 -0.99 3.41 21.40
N PHE A 134 -1.55 4.10 22.39
CA PHE A 134 -2.35 3.50 23.45
C PHE A 134 -3.73 3.07 22.98
N ALA A 135 -4.32 3.79 22.02
CA ALA A 135 -5.56 3.37 21.37
C ALA A 135 -5.42 2.03 20.64
N LEU A 136 -4.29 1.82 19.95
CA LEU A 136 -4.01 0.60 19.21
C LEU A 136 -3.51 -0.54 20.12
N SER A 137 -2.78 -0.24 21.19
CA SER A 137 -2.21 -1.24 22.11
C SER A 137 -3.26 -1.87 23.03
N SER A 138 -3.01 -3.09 23.53
CA SER A 138 -3.89 -3.71 24.52
C SER A 138 -3.82 -2.98 25.86
N ASP A 139 -4.92 -2.97 26.63
CA ASP A 139 -4.95 -2.32 27.95
C ASP A 139 -3.91 -2.91 28.91
N ILE A 140 -3.67 -4.22 28.83
CA ILE A 140 -2.63 -4.91 29.64
C ILE A 140 -1.24 -4.38 29.28
N TRP A 141 -0.92 -4.25 27.99
CA TRP A 141 0.37 -3.73 27.56
C TRP A 141 0.58 -2.28 28.01
N VAL A 142 -0.46 -1.43 27.87
CA VAL A 142 -0.40 -0.03 28.29
C VAL A 142 -0.18 0.09 29.80
N THR A 143 -0.92 -0.66 30.61
CA THR A 143 -0.74 -0.66 32.07
C THR A 143 0.66 -1.13 32.45
N ASN A 144 1.12 -2.26 31.90
CA ASN A 144 2.46 -2.79 32.18
C ASN A 144 3.57 -1.80 31.77
N PHE A 145 3.40 -1.12 30.64
CA PHE A 145 4.35 -0.10 30.19
C PHE A 145 4.38 1.09 31.15
N ILE A 146 3.22 1.66 31.48
CA ILE A 146 3.10 2.81 32.38
C ILE A 146 3.66 2.49 33.77
N ASP A 147 3.50 1.26 34.25
CA ASP A 147 4.04 0.82 35.53
C ASP A 147 5.55 0.62 35.52
N SER A 148 6.15 0.35 34.36
CA SER A 148 7.61 0.28 34.20
C SER A 148 8.30 1.65 34.26
N VAL A 149 7.56 2.75 34.10
CA VAL A 149 8.09 4.11 34.15
C VAL A 149 8.23 4.58 35.60
N THR A 150 9.46 4.90 36.01
CA THR A 150 9.80 5.32 37.38
C THR A 150 9.42 6.77 37.68
N THR A 151 9.53 7.65 36.70
CA THR A 151 9.30 9.10 36.87
C THR A 151 7.80 9.43 36.99
N LYS A 152 7.38 9.92 38.16
CA LYS A 152 5.97 10.27 38.44
C LYS A 152 5.36 11.27 37.45
N LYS A 153 6.13 12.29 37.02
CA LYS A 153 5.68 13.29 36.05
C LYS A 153 5.36 12.67 34.69
N VAL A 154 6.29 11.86 34.16
CA VAL A 154 6.12 11.11 32.91
C VAL A 154 4.92 10.17 33.02
N LYS A 155 4.79 9.44 34.14
CA LYS A 155 3.65 8.55 34.40
C LYS A 155 2.31 9.28 34.34
N ALA A 156 2.20 10.43 34.98
CA ALA A 156 1.00 11.26 34.96
C ALA A 156 0.66 11.76 33.54
N TYR A 157 1.67 12.14 32.77
CA TYR A 157 1.48 12.53 31.37
C TYR A 157 0.99 11.36 30.50
N LEU A 158 1.60 10.17 30.62
CA LEU A 158 1.16 8.99 29.86
C LEU A 158 -0.30 8.63 30.20
N LEU A 159 -0.67 8.68 31.47
CA LEU A 159 -2.06 8.45 31.89
C LEU A 159 -3.04 9.46 31.28
N SER A 160 -2.64 10.74 31.15
CA SER A 160 -3.50 11.76 30.53
C SER A 160 -3.67 11.57 29.02
N GLN A 161 -2.75 10.87 28.35
CA GLN A 161 -2.88 10.52 26.93
C GLN A 161 -3.83 9.34 26.67
N LYS A 162 -4.32 8.64 27.70
CA LYS A 162 -5.31 7.57 27.54
C LYS A 162 -6.71 8.15 27.38
N LEU A 163 -7.11 8.42 26.13
CA LEU A 163 -8.42 9.01 25.84
C LEU A 163 -9.54 7.97 25.74
N GLU A 164 -10.67 8.22 26.42
CA GLU A 164 -11.81 7.29 26.45
C GLU A 164 -12.51 7.12 25.10
N LYS A 165 -12.50 8.16 24.24
CA LYS A 165 -13.10 8.10 22.89
C LYS A 165 -12.57 6.92 22.06
N TYR A 166 -11.29 6.56 22.24
CA TYR A 166 -10.66 5.48 21.50
C TYR A 166 -11.04 4.07 22.00
N ARG A 167 -11.96 3.95 22.97
CA ARG A 167 -12.60 2.66 23.27
C ARG A 167 -13.48 2.17 22.11
N VAL A 168 -13.98 3.08 21.27
CA VAL A 168 -14.78 2.75 20.08
C VAL A 168 -13.90 2.49 18.86
N ALA A 169 -14.13 1.39 18.14
CA ALA A 169 -13.34 1.00 16.97
C ALA A 169 -13.35 2.05 15.85
N LYS A 170 -14.51 2.65 15.57
CA LYS A 170 -14.66 3.69 14.56
C LYS A 170 -13.84 4.95 14.87
N ASP A 171 -13.75 5.34 16.14
CA ASP A 171 -12.95 6.49 16.54
C ASP A 171 -11.44 6.17 16.47
N ARG A 172 -11.05 4.93 16.75
CA ARG A 172 -9.67 4.45 16.51
C ARG A 172 -9.30 4.52 15.03
N GLU A 173 -10.18 4.04 14.16
CA GLU A 173 -10.03 4.11 12.72
C GLU A 173 -9.80 5.55 12.23
N ILE A 174 -10.68 6.47 12.63
CA ILE A 174 -10.58 7.88 12.24
C ILE A 174 -9.27 8.47 12.76
N GLY A 175 -8.94 8.23 14.04
CA GLY A 175 -7.71 8.71 14.66
C GLY A 175 -6.46 8.19 13.94
N TYR A 176 -6.41 6.90 13.65
CA TYR A 176 -5.31 6.25 12.93
C TYR A 176 -5.16 6.83 11.52
N ASN A 177 -6.25 6.98 10.77
CA ASN A 177 -6.18 7.50 9.41
C ASN A 177 -5.74 8.97 9.36
N ILE A 178 -6.15 9.80 10.32
CA ILE A 178 -5.65 11.18 10.46
C ILE A 178 -4.15 11.17 10.80
N PHE A 179 -3.74 10.33 11.73
CA PHE A 179 -2.34 10.23 12.14
C PHE A 179 -1.45 9.72 11.00
N LYS A 180 -1.86 8.64 10.32
CA LYS A 180 -1.16 8.07 9.15
C LYS A 180 -0.94 9.11 8.04
N LYS A 181 -1.91 10.00 7.80
CA LYS A 181 -1.76 11.09 6.83
C LYS A 181 -0.65 12.07 7.18
N GLN A 182 -0.23 12.20 8.44
CA GLN A 182 0.89 13.09 8.79
C GLN A 182 2.23 12.55 8.30
N TYR A 183 2.31 11.23 8.04
CA TYR A 183 3.55 10.55 7.68
C TYR A 183 3.59 10.05 6.23
N HIS A 184 2.60 10.44 5.40
CA HIS A 184 2.46 9.92 4.03
C HIS A 184 3.66 10.20 3.11
N ASN A 185 4.45 11.23 3.41
CA ASN A 185 5.61 11.63 2.62
C ASN A 185 6.92 10.98 3.07
N TYR A 186 6.90 10.13 4.10
CA TYR A 186 8.10 9.49 4.62
C TYR A 186 8.13 8.01 4.28
N HIS A 187 9.28 7.51 3.86
CA HIS A 187 9.52 6.09 3.70
C HIS A 187 10.16 5.54 4.97
N PHE A 188 9.43 4.71 5.71
CA PHE A 188 9.87 4.15 7.00
C PHE A 188 9.56 2.65 7.13
N HIS A 189 9.06 2.01 6.07
CA HIS A 189 8.72 0.60 6.08
C HIS A 189 9.98 -0.26 5.99
N THR A 190 10.03 -1.29 6.84
CA THR A 190 11.11 -2.27 6.95
C THR A 190 10.52 -3.59 7.43
N SER A 191 11.25 -4.68 7.24
CA SER A 191 10.80 -6.01 7.66
C SER A 191 11.98 -6.90 8.02
N GLU A 192 11.68 -7.99 8.72
CA GLU A 192 12.62 -9.06 9.00
C GLU A 192 12.28 -10.26 8.12
N PHE A 193 13.30 -11.01 7.72
CA PHE A 193 13.11 -12.18 6.89
C PHE A 193 12.95 -13.44 7.76
N PRO A 194 11.86 -14.19 7.56
CA PRO A 194 11.54 -15.34 8.40
C PRO A 194 12.50 -16.50 8.13
N LYS A 195 12.97 -17.17 9.18
CA LYS A 195 13.88 -18.31 9.04
C LYS A 195 13.15 -19.65 8.97
N ASN A 196 11.92 -19.70 9.48
CA ASN A 196 11.10 -20.90 9.57
C ASN A 196 9.62 -20.59 9.29
N GLN A 197 8.81 -21.64 9.14
CA GLN A 197 7.38 -21.50 8.81
C GLN A 197 6.58 -20.71 9.87
N PRO A 198 6.74 -20.94 11.19
CA PRO A 198 6.07 -20.11 12.19
C PRO A 198 6.42 -18.62 12.08
N GLU A 199 7.69 -18.29 11.88
CA GLU A 199 8.14 -16.92 11.67
C GLU A 199 7.53 -16.31 10.40
N LEU A 200 7.40 -17.09 9.32
CA LEU A 200 6.78 -16.62 8.08
C LEU A 200 5.32 -16.22 8.32
N ILE A 201 4.53 -17.07 8.98
CA ILE A 201 3.13 -16.75 9.30
C ILE A 201 3.07 -15.50 10.18
N MET A 202 3.95 -15.40 11.19
CA MET A 202 3.98 -14.25 12.08
C MET A 202 4.45 -12.95 11.40
N GLN A 203 5.35 -13.01 10.42
CA GLN A 203 5.94 -11.83 9.79
C GLN A 203 5.32 -11.49 8.43
N PHE A 204 4.44 -12.34 7.90
CA PHE A 204 3.87 -12.22 6.56
C PHE A 204 3.23 -10.85 6.31
N ALA A 205 2.34 -10.38 7.18
CA ALA A 205 1.67 -9.09 6.99
C ALA A 205 2.66 -7.91 6.95
N SER A 206 3.70 -7.95 7.79
CA SER A 206 4.75 -6.94 7.82
C SER A 206 5.62 -6.98 6.55
N LEU A 207 6.00 -8.18 6.11
CA LEU A 207 6.81 -8.38 4.91
C LEU A 207 6.03 -8.02 3.64
N GLN A 208 4.76 -8.41 3.56
CA GLN A 208 3.84 -8.02 2.50
C GLN A 208 3.72 -6.49 2.45
N SER A 209 3.39 -5.84 3.58
CA SER A 209 3.29 -4.37 3.64
C SER A 209 4.58 -3.69 3.20
N PHE A 210 5.73 -4.20 3.63
CA PHE A 210 7.04 -3.73 3.18
C PHE A 210 7.18 -3.80 1.65
N LEU A 211 6.93 -4.96 1.04
CA LEU A 211 7.04 -5.12 -0.41
C LEU A 211 6.06 -4.22 -1.17
N LEU A 212 4.82 -4.11 -0.68
CA LEU A 212 3.80 -3.26 -1.32
C LEU A 212 4.18 -1.78 -1.30
N GLU A 213 4.81 -1.31 -0.22
CA GLU A 213 5.29 0.06 -0.15
C GLU A 213 6.52 0.26 -1.05
N ARG A 214 7.40 -0.74 -1.18
CA ARG A 214 8.51 -0.69 -2.16
C ARG A 214 8.02 -0.58 -3.60
N ILE A 215 6.93 -1.27 -3.95
CA ILE A 215 6.31 -1.18 -5.27
C ILE A 215 5.84 0.25 -5.58
N LYS A 216 5.27 0.94 -4.58
CA LYS A 216 4.81 2.34 -4.76
C LYS A 216 5.95 3.33 -4.92
N ILE A 217 7.07 3.09 -4.23
CA ILE A 217 8.27 3.94 -4.33
C ILE A 217 8.92 3.80 -5.71
N ASN A 218 8.83 2.61 -6.32
CA ASN A 218 9.36 2.31 -7.66
C ASN A 218 10.84 2.70 -7.83
N ASP A 219 11.67 2.34 -6.84
CA ASP A 219 13.10 2.67 -6.79
C ASP A 219 13.96 1.39 -6.62
N TYR A 220 15.26 1.54 -6.36
CA TYR A 220 16.25 0.47 -6.31
C TYR A 220 15.93 -0.62 -5.28
N ASN A 221 15.80 -1.89 -5.72
CA ASN A 221 15.42 -3.02 -4.85
C ASN A 221 16.44 -4.17 -4.83
N ALA A 222 17.56 -4.06 -5.55
CA ALA A 222 18.49 -5.18 -5.71
C ALA A 222 19.22 -5.60 -4.41
N ASN A 223 19.25 -4.73 -3.40
CA ASN A 223 19.92 -4.98 -2.13
C ASN A 223 19.23 -6.02 -1.24
N PHE A 224 17.91 -6.18 -1.35
CA PHE A 224 17.14 -7.12 -0.53
C PHE A 224 16.53 -8.28 -1.32
N LEU A 225 16.32 -8.13 -2.64
CA LEU A 225 15.66 -9.16 -3.46
C LEU A 225 16.41 -10.50 -3.45
N GLY A 226 17.74 -10.48 -3.60
CA GLY A 226 18.55 -11.71 -3.55
C GLY A 226 18.43 -12.42 -2.20
N LYS A 227 18.52 -11.66 -1.10
CA LYS A 227 18.35 -12.17 0.27
C LYS A 227 16.94 -12.73 0.53
N LEU A 228 15.92 -12.07 -0.02
CA LEU A 228 14.53 -12.51 0.09
C LEU A 228 14.29 -13.81 -0.70
N LEU A 229 14.85 -13.95 -1.91
CA LEU A 229 14.77 -15.18 -2.68
C LEU A 229 15.51 -16.33 -1.98
N ASP A 230 16.67 -16.07 -1.37
CA ASP A 230 17.40 -17.06 -0.58
C ASP A 230 16.60 -17.50 0.66
N CYS A 231 15.88 -16.57 1.29
CA CYS A 231 14.94 -16.86 2.38
C CYS A 231 13.80 -17.77 1.89
N LEU A 232 13.15 -17.43 0.77
CA LEU A 232 12.03 -18.18 0.19
C LEU A 232 12.45 -19.54 -0.39
N ALA A 233 13.75 -19.80 -0.56
CA ALA A 233 14.29 -21.09 -0.97
C ALA A 233 14.38 -22.12 0.17
N ASN A 234 14.11 -21.72 1.42
CA ASN A 234 14.03 -22.66 2.52
C ASN A 234 12.88 -23.66 2.29
N LYS A 235 13.21 -24.97 2.32
CA LYS A 235 12.26 -26.07 2.13
C LYS A 235 11.09 -26.04 3.09
N ASP A 236 11.29 -25.52 4.31
CA ASP A 236 10.24 -25.44 5.34
C ASP A 236 9.14 -24.42 4.98
N LEU A 237 9.42 -23.49 4.06
CA LEU A 237 8.48 -22.44 3.64
C LEU A 237 7.70 -22.81 2.37
N VAL A 238 8.17 -23.80 1.61
CA VAL A 238 7.67 -24.09 0.27
C VAL A 238 6.21 -24.57 0.32
N GLY A 239 5.34 -23.89 -0.42
CA GLY A 239 3.96 -24.32 -0.65
C GLY A 239 2.92 -23.79 0.33
N THR A 240 3.30 -22.91 1.28
CA THR A 240 2.29 -22.18 2.07
C THR A 240 1.65 -21.05 1.25
N GLN A 241 0.48 -20.57 1.68
CA GLN A 241 -0.22 -19.47 1.01
C GLN A 241 0.61 -18.18 1.05
N GLU A 242 1.27 -17.94 2.18
CA GLU A 242 2.16 -16.79 2.42
C GLU A 242 3.36 -16.84 1.47
N HIS A 243 3.96 -18.02 1.29
CA HIS A 243 5.10 -18.22 0.40
C HIS A 243 4.73 -17.93 -1.06
N ILE A 244 3.62 -18.49 -1.54
CA ILE A 244 3.12 -18.25 -2.91
C ILE A 244 2.78 -16.77 -3.11
N SER A 245 2.17 -16.14 -2.11
CA SER A 245 1.82 -14.71 -2.18
C SER A 245 3.07 -13.83 -2.28
N LEU A 246 4.11 -14.10 -1.48
CA LEU A 246 5.38 -13.34 -1.56
C LEU A 246 6.09 -13.55 -2.90
N LEU A 247 6.17 -14.80 -3.38
CA LEU A 247 6.72 -15.10 -4.71
C LEU A 247 5.92 -14.41 -5.82
N GLY A 248 4.60 -14.42 -5.72
CA GLY A 248 3.70 -13.74 -6.64
C GLY A 248 3.98 -12.23 -6.69
N ILE A 249 4.15 -11.58 -5.54
CA ILE A 249 4.52 -10.15 -5.47
C ILE A 249 5.86 -9.91 -6.18
N ILE A 250 6.88 -10.72 -5.88
CA ILE A 250 8.22 -10.58 -6.46
C ILE A 250 8.15 -10.66 -8.00
N ILE A 251 7.46 -11.67 -8.51
CA ILE A 251 7.43 -12.01 -9.93
C ILE A 251 6.59 -11.03 -10.75
N ASN A 252 5.48 -10.54 -10.21
CA ASN A 252 4.61 -9.62 -10.95
C ASN A 252 5.20 -8.20 -10.93
N TYR A 253 5.84 -7.76 -9.84
CA TYR A 253 6.18 -6.34 -9.68
C TYR A 253 7.65 -5.99 -9.85
N PHE A 254 8.58 -6.83 -9.41
CA PHE A 254 9.98 -6.46 -9.36
C PHE A 254 10.69 -6.84 -10.66
N ASP A 255 11.56 -5.96 -11.14
CA ASP A 255 12.47 -6.28 -12.23
C ASP A 255 13.63 -7.11 -11.68
N LEU A 256 13.67 -8.38 -12.08
CA LEU A 256 14.66 -9.34 -11.60
C LEU A 256 15.87 -9.36 -12.52
N GLY A 257 17.06 -9.13 -11.95
CA GLY A 257 18.31 -9.36 -12.64
C GLY A 257 18.46 -10.84 -13.07
N ALA A 258 19.35 -11.12 -14.02
CA ALA A 258 19.47 -12.46 -14.62
C ALA A 258 19.68 -13.61 -13.61
N ASN A 259 20.42 -13.36 -12.52
CA ASN A 259 20.63 -14.34 -11.46
C ASN A 259 19.38 -14.56 -10.60
N ASP A 260 18.75 -13.47 -10.17
CA ASP A 260 17.54 -13.51 -9.33
C ASP A 260 16.34 -14.08 -10.10
N PHE A 261 16.24 -13.79 -11.40
CA PHE A 261 15.23 -14.37 -12.28
C PHE A 261 15.37 -15.90 -12.36
N LYS A 262 16.60 -16.41 -12.57
CA LYS A 262 16.85 -17.87 -12.60
C LYS A 262 16.49 -18.54 -11.27
N LYS A 263 16.85 -17.89 -10.15
CA LYS A 263 16.46 -18.37 -8.81
C LYS A 263 14.94 -18.42 -8.67
N ALA A 264 14.25 -17.31 -8.96
CA ALA A 264 12.79 -17.22 -8.86
C ALA A 264 12.07 -18.26 -9.75
N ALA A 265 12.54 -18.46 -10.98
CA ALA A 265 11.99 -19.48 -11.88
C ALA A 265 12.16 -20.90 -11.32
N SER A 266 13.36 -21.23 -10.80
CA SER A 266 13.62 -22.54 -10.18
C SER A 266 12.79 -22.77 -8.91
N LEU A 267 12.58 -21.72 -8.11
CA LEU A 267 11.74 -21.72 -6.92
C LEU A 267 10.28 -22.02 -7.28
N ILE A 268 9.75 -21.35 -8.30
CA ILE A 268 8.39 -21.58 -8.78
C ILE A 268 8.23 -22.99 -9.34
N GLU A 269 9.16 -23.46 -10.15
CA GLU A 269 9.09 -24.82 -10.70
C GLU A 269 9.06 -25.87 -9.58
N THR A 270 9.90 -25.69 -8.56
CA THR A 270 9.94 -26.57 -7.38
C THR A 270 8.63 -26.52 -6.60
N THR A 271 8.11 -25.31 -6.37
CA THR A 271 6.87 -25.09 -5.61
C THR A 271 5.67 -25.66 -6.37
N TYR A 272 5.59 -25.45 -7.69
CA TYR A 272 4.54 -25.98 -8.57
C TYR A 272 4.51 -27.52 -8.54
N LYS A 273 5.67 -28.17 -8.67
CA LYS A 273 5.76 -29.64 -8.63
C LYS A 273 5.44 -30.22 -7.26
N ALA A 274 5.79 -29.51 -6.18
CA ALA A 274 5.56 -29.98 -4.81
C ALA A 274 4.13 -29.76 -4.32
N ASN A 275 3.41 -28.77 -4.86
CA ASN A 275 2.13 -28.33 -4.33
C ASN A 275 0.99 -28.47 -5.35
N THR A 276 0.12 -29.46 -5.13
CA THR A 276 -1.06 -29.72 -5.98
C THR A 276 -2.10 -28.60 -5.98
N LYS A 277 -2.05 -27.68 -5.01
CA LYS A 277 -2.95 -26.53 -4.89
C LYS A 277 -2.35 -25.23 -5.42
N PHE A 278 -1.15 -25.28 -6.01
CA PHE A 278 -0.45 -24.07 -6.46
C PHE A 278 -1.32 -23.15 -7.32
N GLU A 279 -2.03 -23.69 -8.33
CA GLU A 279 -2.83 -22.87 -9.23
C GLU A 279 -3.92 -22.09 -8.48
N ALA A 280 -4.69 -22.78 -7.61
CA ALA A 280 -5.74 -22.15 -6.82
C ALA A 280 -5.17 -21.04 -5.92
N GLN A 281 -4.08 -21.34 -5.19
CA GLN A 281 -3.42 -20.39 -4.30
C GLN A 281 -2.84 -19.18 -5.03
N TYR A 282 -2.29 -19.40 -6.23
CA TYR A 282 -1.76 -18.34 -7.08
C TYR A 282 -2.87 -17.42 -7.60
N PHE A 283 -4.00 -17.99 -8.03
CA PHE A 283 -5.14 -17.18 -8.47
C PHE A 283 -5.82 -16.44 -7.31
N GLU A 284 -5.87 -17.00 -6.10
CA GLU A 284 -6.33 -16.26 -4.90
C GLU A 284 -5.42 -15.07 -4.60
N PHE A 285 -4.10 -15.26 -4.69
CA PHE A 285 -3.13 -14.17 -4.60
C PHE A 285 -3.39 -13.10 -5.68
N LEU A 286 -3.56 -13.52 -6.94
CA LEU A 286 -3.72 -12.61 -8.07
C LEU A 286 -5.04 -11.84 -7.98
N GLU A 287 -6.14 -12.49 -7.57
CA GLU A 287 -7.42 -11.84 -7.28
C GLU A 287 -7.26 -10.76 -6.22
N GLY A 288 -6.54 -11.05 -5.14
CA GLY A 288 -6.26 -10.08 -4.07
C GLY A 288 -5.50 -8.85 -4.58
N ILE A 289 -4.48 -9.05 -5.41
CA ILE A 289 -3.72 -7.94 -6.02
C ILE A 289 -4.59 -7.16 -7.02
N LEU A 290 -5.30 -7.84 -7.92
CA LEU A 290 -6.16 -7.22 -8.92
C LEU A 290 -7.37 -6.50 -8.29
N GLY A 291 -7.83 -6.92 -7.11
CA GLY A 291 -8.85 -6.23 -6.33
C GLY A 291 -8.34 -5.04 -5.51
N SER A 292 -7.02 -4.93 -5.32
CA SER A 292 -6.41 -3.89 -4.49
C SER A 292 -6.28 -2.52 -5.17
N THR A 293 -5.85 -1.50 -4.44
CA THR A 293 -5.53 -0.17 -5.01
C THR A 293 -4.14 -0.10 -5.64
N LEU A 294 -3.37 -1.19 -5.67
CA LEU A 294 -2.04 -1.20 -6.27
C LEU A 294 -2.14 -1.04 -7.79
N PRO A 295 -1.22 -0.28 -8.41
CA PRO A 295 -1.06 -0.31 -9.86
C PRO A 295 -0.82 -1.74 -10.31
N PHE A 296 -1.48 -2.19 -11.38
CA PHE A 296 -1.23 -3.49 -12.00
C PHE A 296 -1.49 -3.31 -13.48
N ASP A 297 -0.44 -3.42 -14.29
CA ASP A 297 -0.43 -3.11 -15.71
C ASP A 297 0.05 -4.29 -16.55
N SER A 298 0.08 -4.11 -17.87
CA SER A 298 0.56 -5.15 -18.80
C SER A 298 2.03 -5.51 -18.61
N GLN A 299 2.85 -4.63 -18.00
CA GLN A 299 4.23 -4.98 -17.66
C GLN A 299 4.27 -6.00 -16.52
N CYS A 300 3.37 -5.87 -15.54
CA CYS A 300 3.25 -6.84 -14.46
C CYS A 300 2.93 -8.24 -15.01
N ASP A 301 1.93 -8.32 -15.89
CA ASP A 301 1.58 -9.57 -16.58
C ASP A 301 2.75 -10.10 -17.43
N SER A 302 3.47 -9.23 -18.14
CA SER A 302 4.62 -9.63 -18.96
C SER A 302 5.76 -10.20 -18.11
N ARG A 303 6.07 -9.61 -16.95
CA ARG A 303 7.11 -10.12 -16.03
C ARG A 303 6.76 -11.51 -15.52
N ALA A 304 5.51 -11.71 -15.10
CA ALA A 304 5.05 -13.02 -14.66
C ALA A 304 5.05 -14.04 -15.80
N PHE A 305 4.60 -13.65 -16.99
CA PHE A 305 4.55 -14.54 -18.14
C PHE A 305 5.95 -15.06 -18.52
N LYS A 306 7.01 -14.27 -18.40
CA LYS A 306 8.39 -14.76 -18.65
C LYS A 306 8.78 -15.97 -17.79
N ILE A 307 8.21 -16.12 -16.60
CA ILE A 307 8.44 -17.27 -15.72
C ILE A 307 7.48 -18.41 -16.06
N PHE A 308 6.22 -18.08 -16.35
CA PHE A 308 5.16 -19.04 -16.63
C PHE A 308 5.04 -19.44 -18.10
N ASP A 309 5.95 -19.04 -19.00
CA ASP A 309 5.95 -19.36 -20.44
C ASP A 309 6.33 -20.82 -20.70
N ASN A 310 5.55 -21.74 -20.12
CA ASN A 310 5.64 -23.16 -20.30
C ASN A 310 4.26 -23.79 -20.06
N ALA A 311 3.78 -24.56 -21.04
CA ALA A 311 2.50 -25.25 -20.98
C ALA A 311 2.34 -26.18 -19.76
N ASN A 312 3.44 -26.60 -19.14
CA ASN A 312 3.43 -27.40 -17.91
C ASN A 312 2.81 -26.68 -16.71
N TYR A 313 2.68 -25.35 -16.73
CA TYR A 313 2.03 -24.56 -15.66
C TYR A 313 0.50 -24.51 -15.78
N GLY A 314 -0.09 -25.35 -16.64
CA GLY A 314 -1.53 -25.58 -16.68
C GLY A 314 -2.33 -24.30 -16.92
N ASN A 315 -3.23 -23.97 -15.99
CA ASN A 315 -4.14 -22.83 -16.17
C ASN A 315 -3.44 -21.48 -15.98
N VAL A 316 -2.33 -21.44 -15.23
CA VAL A 316 -1.53 -20.20 -15.05
C VAL A 316 -0.90 -19.79 -16.38
N TYR A 317 -0.35 -20.74 -17.13
CA TYR A 317 0.17 -20.48 -18.48
C TYR A 317 -0.92 -19.94 -19.41
N LYS A 318 -2.06 -20.65 -19.49
CA LYS A 318 -3.18 -20.25 -20.36
C LYS A 318 -3.71 -18.85 -20.02
N TYR A 319 -3.79 -18.51 -18.73
CA TYR A 319 -4.18 -17.18 -18.29
C TYR A 319 -3.23 -16.11 -18.84
N TYR A 320 -1.92 -16.27 -18.64
CA TYR A 320 -0.94 -15.28 -19.09
C TYR A 320 -0.78 -15.22 -20.62
N GLN A 321 -1.05 -16.30 -21.35
CA GLN A 321 -1.15 -16.23 -22.82
C GLN A 321 -2.25 -15.27 -23.28
N ILE A 322 -3.39 -15.28 -22.59
CA ILE A 322 -4.50 -14.37 -22.91
C ILE A 322 -4.12 -12.94 -22.53
N MET A 323 -3.51 -12.73 -21.36
CA MET A 323 -3.04 -11.40 -20.96
C MET A 323 -1.98 -10.85 -21.93
N ALA A 324 -1.08 -11.70 -22.45
CA ALA A 324 -0.12 -11.32 -23.48
C ALA A 324 -0.79 -10.99 -24.83
N SER A 325 -1.84 -11.72 -25.21
CA SER A 325 -2.66 -11.40 -26.39
C SER A 325 -3.35 -10.04 -26.24
N ILE A 326 -3.93 -9.79 -25.06
CA ILE A 326 -4.56 -8.51 -24.72
C ILE A 326 -3.54 -7.37 -24.76
N ALA A 327 -2.35 -7.57 -24.19
CA ALA A 327 -1.30 -6.56 -24.17
C ALA A 327 -0.80 -6.20 -25.58
N SER A 328 -0.78 -7.17 -26.51
CA SER A 328 -0.29 -6.96 -27.88
C SER A 328 -1.34 -6.43 -28.85
N ARG A 329 -2.60 -6.91 -28.76
CA ARG A 329 -3.68 -6.57 -29.71
C ARG A 329 -4.71 -5.59 -29.15
N GLY A 330 -4.80 -5.47 -27.83
CA GLY A 330 -5.82 -4.71 -27.12
C GLY A 330 -7.06 -5.54 -26.79
N VAL A 331 -7.82 -5.07 -25.80
CA VAL A 331 -9.08 -5.68 -25.32
C VAL A 331 -10.22 -5.57 -26.34
N ALA A 332 -10.12 -4.61 -27.26
CA ALA A 332 -11.12 -4.34 -28.30
C ALA A 332 -10.90 -5.16 -29.59
N HIS A 333 -9.81 -5.92 -29.69
CA HIS A 333 -9.53 -6.72 -30.88
C HIS A 333 -10.38 -8.00 -30.91
N GLU A 334 -10.92 -8.37 -32.06
CA GLU A 334 -11.81 -9.54 -32.23
C GLU A 334 -11.15 -10.83 -31.71
N ASP A 335 -9.90 -11.10 -32.10
CA ASP A 335 -9.15 -12.27 -31.60
C ASP A 335 -9.00 -12.30 -30.06
N SER A 336 -8.80 -11.14 -29.43
CA SER A 336 -8.69 -11.07 -27.96
C SER A 336 -10.03 -11.42 -27.31
N ILE A 337 -11.13 -10.88 -27.86
CA ILE A 337 -12.50 -11.16 -27.38
C ILE A 337 -12.82 -12.65 -27.51
N GLU A 338 -12.51 -13.25 -28.66
CA GLU A 338 -12.74 -14.67 -28.89
C GLU A 338 -11.89 -15.54 -27.95
N ALA A 339 -10.60 -15.23 -27.79
CA ALA A 339 -9.72 -15.94 -26.88
C ALA A 339 -10.21 -15.88 -25.42
N ILE A 340 -10.64 -14.70 -24.95
CA ILE A 340 -11.21 -14.52 -23.62
C ILE A 340 -12.49 -15.34 -23.47
N ARG A 341 -13.40 -15.27 -24.45
CA ARG A 341 -14.67 -16.02 -24.41
C ARG A 341 -14.45 -17.52 -24.35
N LEU A 342 -13.55 -18.04 -25.19
CA LEU A 342 -13.21 -19.46 -25.22
C LEU A 342 -12.61 -19.92 -23.90
N PHE A 343 -11.72 -19.12 -23.29
CA PHE A 343 -11.14 -19.44 -22.00
C PHE A 343 -12.15 -19.34 -20.85
N TYR A 344 -12.91 -18.25 -20.79
CA TYR A 344 -13.88 -17.99 -19.73
C TYR A 344 -14.96 -19.06 -19.64
N SER A 345 -15.41 -19.57 -20.79
CA SER A 345 -16.41 -20.65 -20.86
C SER A 345 -15.93 -22.01 -20.36
N GLN A 346 -14.62 -22.22 -20.20
CA GLN A 346 -14.05 -23.48 -19.70
C GLN A 346 -14.13 -23.62 -18.18
N TYR A 347 -14.39 -22.53 -17.45
CA TYR A 347 -14.41 -22.53 -15.99
C TYR A 347 -15.77 -22.08 -15.46
N GLU A 348 -16.08 -22.47 -14.23
CA GLU A 348 -17.30 -22.04 -13.56
C GLU A 348 -17.35 -20.51 -13.43
N GLY A 349 -18.54 -19.93 -13.56
CA GLY A 349 -18.73 -18.47 -13.52
C GLY A 349 -18.20 -17.81 -12.24
N LEU A 350 -18.22 -18.51 -11.11
CA LEU A 350 -17.73 -18.04 -9.81
C LEU A 350 -16.28 -18.49 -9.50
N SER A 351 -15.57 -19.08 -10.45
CA SER A 351 -14.17 -19.47 -10.23
C SER A 351 -13.26 -18.25 -10.06
N THR A 352 -12.27 -18.37 -9.19
CA THR A 352 -11.19 -17.39 -8.94
C THR A 352 -10.46 -17.00 -10.23
N ILE A 353 -10.27 -17.96 -11.14
CA ILE A 353 -9.64 -17.75 -12.45
C ILE A 353 -10.47 -16.79 -13.31
N ASN A 354 -11.78 -17.03 -13.40
CA ASN A 354 -12.69 -16.15 -14.13
C ASN A 354 -12.81 -14.78 -13.46
N GLU A 355 -12.73 -14.69 -12.13
CA GLU A 355 -12.67 -13.38 -11.45
C GLU A 355 -11.38 -12.63 -11.80
N CYS A 356 -10.21 -13.29 -11.86
CA CYS A 356 -8.97 -12.66 -12.29
C CYS A 356 -9.07 -12.10 -13.72
N VAL A 357 -9.73 -12.81 -14.64
CA VAL A 357 -9.98 -12.31 -16.00
C VAL A 357 -10.90 -11.08 -15.96
N ARG A 358 -12.02 -11.15 -15.24
CA ARG A 358 -12.95 -10.02 -15.09
C ARG A 358 -12.26 -8.79 -14.50
N LEU A 359 -11.45 -8.96 -13.46
CA LEU A 359 -10.73 -7.87 -12.80
C LEU A 359 -9.67 -7.24 -13.71
N ASN A 360 -8.94 -8.03 -14.50
CA ASN A 360 -7.95 -7.50 -15.44
C ASN A 360 -8.63 -6.68 -16.55
N ILE A 361 -9.70 -7.20 -17.15
CA ILE A 361 -10.51 -6.47 -18.14
C ILE A 361 -11.15 -5.21 -17.54
N TYR A 362 -11.66 -5.29 -16.30
CA TYR A 362 -12.16 -4.12 -15.59
C TYR A 362 -11.07 -3.05 -15.42
N ARG A 363 -9.86 -3.44 -15.02
CA ARG A 363 -8.72 -2.50 -14.86
C ARG A 363 -8.35 -1.82 -16.17
N PHE A 364 -8.39 -2.54 -17.30
CA PHE A 364 -8.21 -1.94 -18.61
C PHE A 364 -9.23 -0.83 -18.86
N PHE A 365 -10.52 -1.10 -18.67
CA PHE A 365 -11.57 -0.09 -18.83
C PHE A 365 -11.45 1.04 -17.83
N GLN A 366 -11.11 0.75 -16.58
CA GLN A 366 -10.89 1.76 -15.55
C GLN A 366 -9.73 2.69 -15.92
N GLY A 367 -8.62 2.15 -16.43
CA GLY A 367 -7.46 2.91 -16.90
C GLY A 367 -7.82 3.80 -18.08
N PHE A 368 -8.49 3.24 -19.09
CA PHE A 368 -8.98 3.99 -20.26
C PHE A 368 -9.89 5.15 -19.82
N MET A 369 -10.94 4.86 -19.06
CA MET A 369 -11.93 5.85 -18.60
C MET A 369 -11.33 6.94 -17.69
N SER A 370 -10.32 6.59 -16.90
CA SER A 370 -9.62 7.56 -16.05
C SER A 370 -8.70 8.48 -16.84
N GLY A 371 -8.14 8.00 -17.96
CA GLY A 371 -7.28 8.76 -18.87
C GLY A 371 -8.04 9.71 -19.81
N LEU A 372 -9.33 9.47 -20.07
CA LEU A 372 -10.11 10.31 -20.99
C LEU A 372 -10.29 11.75 -20.48
N ASN A 373 -10.05 12.72 -21.36
CA ASN A 373 -10.48 14.08 -21.14
C ASN A 373 -11.95 14.24 -21.53
N VAL A 374 -12.52 15.39 -21.18
CA VAL A 374 -13.93 15.67 -21.49
C VAL A 374 -14.15 15.86 -22.99
N GLY A 375 -13.14 16.31 -23.74
CA GLY A 375 -13.20 16.41 -25.20
C GLY A 375 -13.21 15.06 -25.93
N ASP A 376 -12.75 14.00 -25.27
CA ASP A 376 -12.54 12.67 -25.85
C ASP A 376 -13.79 11.77 -25.66
N TYR A 377 -14.98 12.36 -25.51
CA TYR A 377 -16.20 11.61 -25.21
C TYR A 377 -16.64 10.67 -26.35
N LEU A 378 -16.17 10.91 -27.58
CA LEU A 378 -16.40 10.02 -28.71
C LEU A 378 -15.63 8.70 -28.56
N ASP A 379 -14.41 8.75 -28.01
CA ASP A 379 -13.60 7.55 -27.74
C ASP A 379 -14.29 6.66 -26.69
N TYR A 380 -15.00 7.28 -25.73
CA TYR A 380 -15.87 6.54 -24.82
C TYR A 380 -17.04 5.85 -25.56
N PHE A 381 -17.64 6.49 -26.57
CA PHE A 381 -18.73 5.87 -27.32
C PHE A 381 -18.24 4.66 -28.13
N GLU A 382 -17.03 4.74 -28.67
CA GLU A 382 -16.41 3.64 -29.40
C GLU A 382 -16.08 2.48 -28.47
N ILE A 383 -15.45 2.73 -27.32
CA ILE A 383 -15.07 1.66 -26.40
C ILE A 383 -16.30 0.97 -25.78
N ASN A 384 -17.41 1.69 -25.62
CA ASN A 384 -18.61 1.15 -24.98
C ASN A 384 -19.20 -0.06 -25.73
N ARG A 385 -19.04 -0.12 -27.05
CA ARG A 385 -19.49 -1.30 -27.82
C ARG A 385 -18.80 -2.57 -27.33
N TYR A 386 -17.52 -2.48 -26.98
CA TYR A 386 -16.76 -3.59 -26.43
C TYR A 386 -17.13 -3.85 -24.97
N ILE A 387 -17.40 -2.80 -24.17
CA ILE A 387 -17.91 -2.95 -22.81
C ILE A 387 -19.19 -3.80 -22.80
N VAL A 388 -20.14 -3.52 -23.70
CA VAL A 388 -21.39 -4.30 -23.85
C VAL A 388 -21.08 -5.77 -24.14
N ILE A 389 -20.16 -6.06 -25.06
CA ILE A 389 -19.74 -7.44 -25.37
C ILE A 389 -19.24 -8.17 -24.09
N TYR A 390 -18.47 -7.51 -23.23
CA TYR A 390 -17.98 -8.12 -22.00
C TYR A 390 -19.05 -8.24 -20.91
N ILE A 391 -19.98 -7.27 -20.80
CA ILE A 391 -21.14 -7.35 -19.89
C ILE A 391 -21.97 -8.58 -20.23
N ASP A 392 -22.33 -8.74 -21.50
CA ASP A 392 -23.14 -9.85 -21.99
C ASP A 392 -22.36 -11.18 -21.91
N GLY A 393 -21.07 -11.15 -22.25
CA GLY A 393 -20.20 -12.34 -22.25
C GLY A 393 -19.91 -12.88 -20.85
N PHE A 394 -19.71 -12.02 -19.86
CA PHE A 394 -19.41 -12.44 -18.50
C PHE A 394 -20.67 -12.73 -17.67
N ASN A 395 -21.77 -12.04 -17.94
CA ASN A 395 -23.04 -12.14 -17.22
C ASN A 395 -22.86 -12.13 -15.69
N ASN A 396 -22.06 -11.16 -15.20
CA ASN A 396 -21.67 -11.06 -13.79
C ASN A 396 -22.08 -9.70 -13.20
N GLU A 397 -22.93 -9.72 -12.17
CA GLU A 397 -23.50 -8.51 -11.58
C GLU A 397 -22.45 -7.59 -10.95
N HIS A 398 -21.43 -8.16 -10.28
CA HIS A 398 -20.37 -7.40 -9.64
C HIS A 398 -19.50 -6.65 -10.66
N PHE A 399 -19.15 -7.29 -11.77
CA PHE A 399 -18.46 -6.65 -12.89
C PHE A 399 -19.31 -5.52 -13.48
N ASN A 400 -20.60 -5.78 -13.73
CA ASN A 400 -21.52 -4.79 -14.30
C ASN A 400 -21.64 -3.54 -13.40
N GLN A 401 -21.72 -3.74 -12.08
CA GLN A 401 -21.75 -2.63 -11.11
C GLN A 401 -20.46 -1.81 -11.14
N LYS A 402 -19.29 -2.45 -11.19
CA LYS A 402 -17.99 -1.75 -11.29
C LYS A 402 -17.87 -0.93 -12.58
N ILE A 403 -18.35 -1.47 -13.71
CA ILE A 403 -18.39 -0.75 -14.99
C ILE A 403 -19.36 0.44 -14.95
N LYS A 404 -20.53 0.25 -14.33
CA LYS A 404 -21.50 1.34 -14.11
C LYS A 404 -20.85 2.50 -13.36
N GLU A 405 -20.14 2.23 -12.25
CA GLU A 405 -19.51 3.26 -11.44
C GLU A 405 -18.50 4.11 -12.22
N ILE A 406 -17.63 3.49 -13.03
CA ILE A 406 -16.64 4.23 -13.84
C ILE A 406 -17.32 5.02 -14.98
N SER A 407 -18.37 4.45 -15.58
CA SER A 407 -19.15 5.08 -16.66
C SER A 407 -19.93 6.30 -16.18
N GLU A 408 -20.55 6.20 -15.01
CA GLU A 408 -21.22 7.31 -14.33
C GLU A 408 -20.23 8.39 -13.93
N LYS A 409 -19.06 8.01 -13.37
CA LYS A 409 -18.02 8.96 -12.97
C LYS A 409 -17.54 9.81 -14.15
N TYR A 410 -17.25 9.19 -15.29
CA TYR A 410 -16.82 9.90 -16.50
C TYR A 410 -17.94 10.76 -17.09
N THR A 411 -19.17 10.24 -17.15
CA THR A 411 -20.34 11.01 -17.56
C THR A 411 -20.50 12.27 -16.73
N ASN A 412 -20.47 12.14 -15.40
CA ASN A 412 -20.61 13.26 -14.48
C ASN A 412 -19.47 14.28 -14.64
N LYS A 413 -18.26 13.83 -15.00
CA LYS A 413 -17.13 14.70 -15.37
C LYS A 413 -17.49 15.53 -16.61
N CYS A 414 -18.08 14.91 -17.64
CA CYS A 414 -18.48 15.60 -18.87
C CYS A 414 -19.61 16.61 -18.63
N LEU A 415 -20.65 16.24 -17.89
CA LEU A 415 -21.80 17.12 -17.60
C LEU A 415 -21.45 18.32 -16.71
N LYS A 416 -20.33 18.27 -15.97
CA LYS A 416 -19.82 19.43 -15.23
C LYS A 416 -19.17 20.48 -16.13
N VAL A 417 -18.67 20.09 -17.31
CA VAL A 417 -18.01 20.99 -18.27
C VAL A 417 -19.00 21.43 -19.34
N TYR A 418 -19.68 20.47 -19.97
CA TYR A 418 -20.75 20.75 -20.93
C TYR A 418 -22.03 21.06 -20.16
N THR A 419 -22.17 22.32 -19.75
CA THR A 419 -23.33 22.78 -18.96
C THR A 419 -24.44 23.35 -19.82
N ASP A 420 -24.12 23.84 -21.02
CA ASP A 420 -25.12 24.31 -21.98
C ASP A 420 -25.88 23.13 -22.59
N LYS A 421 -27.15 23.01 -22.21
CA LYS A 421 -28.03 21.95 -22.71
C LYS A 421 -28.27 22.03 -24.21
N ARG A 422 -27.98 23.15 -24.87
CA ARG A 422 -28.14 23.29 -26.32
C ARG A 422 -26.85 22.98 -27.08
N SER A 423 -25.73 22.78 -26.38
CA SER A 423 -24.46 22.42 -27.02
C SER A 423 -24.59 21.06 -27.71
N LYS A 424 -23.83 20.89 -28.79
CA LYS A 424 -23.77 19.64 -29.55
C LYS A 424 -23.32 18.49 -28.65
N GLU A 425 -22.24 18.72 -27.90
CA GLU A 425 -21.61 17.74 -27.01
C GLU A 425 -22.58 17.26 -25.93
N TYR A 426 -23.31 18.19 -25.29
CA TYR A 426 -24.31 17.82 -24.28
C TYR A 426 -25.41 16.93 -24.86
N GLN A 427 -25.91 17.26 -26.05
CA GLN A 427 -26.97 16.48 -26.69
C GLN A 427 -26.50 15.11 -27.13
N GLU A 428 -25.27 15.00 -27.63
CA GLU A 428 -24.66 13.72 -28.01
C GLU A 428 -24.45 12.81 -26.80
N ILE A 429 -23.86 13.34 -25.72
CA ILE A 429 -23.70 12.62 -24.45
C ILE A 429 -25.06 12.19 -23.89
N LYS A 430 -26.05 13.09 -23.89
CA LYS A 430 -27.40 12.77 -23.41
C LYS A 430 -28.04 11.65 -24.23
N LYS A 431 -27.96 11.72 -25.56
CA LYS A 431 -28.53 10.71 -26.45
C LYS A 431 -27.86 9.36 -26.22
N PHE A 432 -26.53 9.34 -26.15
CA PHE A 432 -25.77 8.12 -25.91
C PHE A 432 -26.17 7.45 -24.60
N ILE A 433 -26.24 8.21 -23.51
CA ILE A 433 -26.55 7.68 -22.17
C ILE A 433 -28.00 7.24 -22.07
N ALA A 434 -28.94 8.00 -22.63
CA ALA A 434 -30.36 7.64 -22.65
C ALA A 434 -30.61 6.28 -23.28
N THR A 435 -29.82 5.89 -24.26
CA THR A 435 -29.89 4.58 -24.91
C THR A 435 -29.08 3.55 -24.12
N HIS A 436 -27.77 3.73 -24.01
CA HIS A 436 -26.88 2.65 -23.59
C HIS A 436 -26.93 2.36 -22.08
N PHE A 437 -27.21 3.35 -21.20
CA PHE A 437 -27.30 3.07 -19.76
C PHE A 437 -28.56 2.30 -19.40
N VAL A 438 -29.62 2.45 -20.19
CA VAL A 438 -30.85 1.67 -20.03
C VAL A 438 -30.64 0.26 -20.57
N GLU A 439 -30.04 0.12 -21.75
CA GLU A 439 -29.73 -1.17 -22.37
C GLU A 439 -28.79 -2.03 -21.50
N MET A 440 -27.72 -1.43 -20.95
CA MET A 440 -26.81 -2.12 -20.03
C MET A 440 -27.38 -2.37 -18.63
N GLY A 441 -28.61 -1.93 -18.35
CA GLY A 441 -29.25 -2.06 -17.04
C GLY A 441 -28.60 -1.20 -15.95
N PHE A 442 -27.78 -0.21 -16.31
CA PHE A 442 -27.15 0.69 -15.34
C PHE A 442 -28.17 1.59 -14.65
N MET A 443 -29.14 2.09 -15.40
CA MET A 443 -30.18 2.98 -14.88
C MET A 443 -31.53 2.70 -15.51
N LYS A 444 -32.60 2.97 -14.78
CA LYS A 444 -33.96 3.01 -15.35
C LYS A 444 -34.14 4.27 -16.18
N GLU A 445 -35.02 4.24 -17.18
CA GLU A 445 -35.35 5.41 -18.00
C GLU A 445 -35.68 6.67 -17.19
N LYS A 446 -36.38 6.49 -16.05
CA LYS A 446 -36.72 7.57 -15.12
C LYS A 446 -35.48 8.20 -14.49
N GLU A 447 -34.53 7.39 -14.04
CA GLU A 447 -33.27 7.83 -13.41
C GLU A 447 -32.40 8.58 -14.41
N VAL A 448 -32.30 8.08 -15.66
CA VAL A 448 -31.60 8.78 -16.73
C VAL A 448 -32.27 10.12 -17.03
N THR A 449 -33.60 10.15 -17.10
CA THR A 449 -34.33 11.40 -17.32
C THR A 449 -34.06 12.40 -16.19
N GLU A 450 -34.02 11.95 -14.93
CA GLU A 450 -33.69 12.79 -13.77
C GLU A 450 -32.26 13.31 -13.79
N MET A 451 -31.29 12.51 -14.25
CA MET A 451 -29.89 12.91 -14.41
C MET A 451 -29.73 14.18 -15.28
N PHE A 452 -30.56 14.31 -16.33
CA PHE A 452 -30.53 15.46 -17.24
C PHE A 452 -31.55 16.56 -16.90
N LYS A 453 -32.39 16.38 -15.87
CA LYS A 453 -33.29 17.42 -15.37
C LYS A 453 -32.52 18.47 -14.58
N THR A 454 -32.91 19.72 -14.72
CA THR A 454 -32.33 20.82 -13.94
C THR A 454 -32.79 20.67 -12.49
N LYS A 455 -31.89 20.47 -11.53
CA LYS A 455 -32.23 20.62 -10.10
C LYS A 455 -32.65 22.08 -9.88
N ARG A 456 -33.93 22.33 -9.60
CA ARG A 456 -34.40 23.65 -9.16
C ARG A 456 -33.56 24.03 -7.92
N LYS A 457 -32.95 25.22 -7.90
CA LYS A 457 -32.38 25.78 -6.68
C LYS A 457 -33.43 25.64 -5.58
N LYS A 458 -33.09 25.00 -4.46
CA LYS A 458 -33.87 25.21 -3.23
C LYS A 458 -33.79 26.70 -2.95
N LEU A 459 -34.92 27.40 -3.06
CA LEU A 459 -35.05 28.75 -2.49
C LEU A 459 -34.68 28.60 -1.01
N ALA A 460 -33.67 29.36 -0.59
CA ALA A 460 -33.19 29.39 0.79
C ALA A 460 -34.28 29.90 1.73
#